data_AF-A0A1W6EW09-F1
#
_entry.id   AF-A0A1W6EW09-F1
#
_cell.length_a   1.000
_cell.length_b   1.000
_cell.length_c   1.000
_cell.angle_alpha   90.00
_cell.angle_beta   90.00
_cell.angle_gamma   90.00
#
_symmetry.space_group_name_H-M   'P 1'
#
loop_
_entity.id
_entity.type
_entity.pdbx_description
1 polymer ?
#
loop_
_entity_poly.entity_id
_entity_poly.type
_entity_poly.pdbx_seq_one_letter_code
_entity_poly.pdbx_strand_id
1 'polypeptide(L)'
;MSYINFCTVTIFLYLLMTVQSEILTWLMLGEKFAKDEVSPEIGLTSEELFFPVSTLDIFEIKAKEGRIITSLIAASIHMQGYVSVLTGGINQTSIEVLYMSKYLFPDVLYIYMQSARQFPSIVKENAVENSVDASLPKRPWTIWEMRAAFRHKKP
;
A
#
# COMPACT_ATOMS: atom_id res chain seq x y z
N MET A 1 11.07 43.95 -18.99
CA MET A 1 9.85 43.32 -18.45
C MET A 1 9.94 41.84 -18.75
N SER A 2 10.13 41.01 -17.73
CA SER A 2 10.38 39.58 -17.90
C SER A 2 9.04 38.86 -18.15
N TYR A 3 8.85 38.34 -19.36
CA TYR A 3 7.70 37.51 -19.69
C TYR A 3 7.89 36.16 -19.03
N ILE A 4 7.32 35.99 -17.83
CA ILE A 4 7.17 34.68 -17.22
C ILE A 4 6.22 33.89 -18.14
N ASN A 5 6.79 32.90 -18.82
CA ASN A 5 6.11 32.16 -19.87
C ASN A 5 5.01 31.31 -19.23
N PHE A 6 3.74 31.60 -19.53
CA PHE A 6 2.58 30.94 -18.94
C PHE A 6 2.71 29.41 -19.01
N CYS A 7 3.21 28.90 -20.14
CA CYS A 7 3.48 27.48 -20.34
C CYS A 7 4.49 26.90 -19.34
N THR A 8 5.55 27.63 -18.98
CA THR A 8 6.51 27.14 -17.98
C THR A 8 5.90 27.06 -16.59
N VAL A 9 5.03 28.01 -16.23
CA VAL A 9 4.32 27.98 -14.94
C VAL A 9 3.30 26.84 -14.92
N THR A 10 2.56 26.62 -16.01
CA THR A 10 1.59 25.52 -16.10
C THR A 10 2.28 24.16 -16.05
N ILE A 11 3.40 23.98 -16.74
CA ILE A 11 4.17 22.72 -16.69
C ILE A 11 4.72 22.50 -15.28
N PHE A 12 5.24 23.55 -14.62
CA PHE A 12 5.74 23.44 -13.25
C PHE A 12 4.63 23.12 -12.25
N LEU A 13 3.46 23.74 -12.38
CA LEU A 13 2.27 23.45 -11.56
C LEU A 13 1.73 22.04 -11.81
N TYR A 14 1.71 21.60 -13.06
CA TYR A 14 1.28 20.25 -13.42
C TYR A 14 2.24 19.20 -12.86
N LEU A 15 3.56 19.44 -12.97
CA LEU A 15 4.58 18.60 -12.35
C LEU A 15 4.45 18.58 -10.83
N LEU A 16 4.20 19.73 -10.18
CA LEU A 16 3.96 19.82 -8.73
C LEU A 16 2.73 18.99 -8.31
N MET A 17 1.64 19.08 -9.08
CA MET A 17 0.40 18.34 -8.84
C MET A 17 0.57 16.83 -9.08
N THR A 18 1.40 16.42 -10.05
CA THR A 18 1.69 15.00 -10.29
C THR A 18 2.68 14.40 -9.30
N VAL A 19 3.60 15.20 -8.74
CA VAL A 19 4.49 14.78 -7.63
C VAL A 19 3.71 14.62 -6.33
N GLN A 20 2.55 15.27 -6.23
CA GLN A 20 1.52 14.98 -5.24
C GLN A 20 0.77 13.67 -5.58
N SER A 21 1.52 12.63 -6.02
CA SER A 21 1.08 11.24 -5.99
C SER A 21 0.39 11.03 -4.65
N GLU A 22 -0.87 10.62 -4.73
CA GLU A 22 -1.87 10.71 -3.69
C GLU A 22 -1.26 10.49 -2.30
N ILE A 23 -1.35 11.52 -1.47
CA ILE A 23 -0.89 11.47 -0.09
C ILE A 23 -1.85 10.53 0.65
N LEU A 24 -1.52 9.24 0.65
CA LEU A 24 -2.37 8.17 1.16
C LEU A 24 -1.97 7.81 2.59
N THR A 25 -2.94 7.67 3.50
CA THR A 25 -2.68 7.12 4.83
C THR A 25 -2.72 5.59 4.83
N TRP A 26 -3.13 4.98 3.72
CA TRP A 26 -3.10 3.54 3.50
C TRP A 26 -3.13 3.23 2.01
N LEU A 27 -2.64 2.06 1.63
CA LEU A 27 -2.72 1.53 0.26
C LEU A 27 -2.90 0.03 0.28
N MET A 28 -3.45 -0.50 -0.81
CA MET A 28 -3.49 -1.92 -1.12
C MET A 28 -2.88 -2.13 -2.50
N LEU A 29 -2.00 -3.13 -2.62
CA LEU A 29 -1.50 -3.64 -3.88
C LEU A 29 -1.93 -5.10 -4.04
N GLY A 30 -2.37 -5.45 -5.25
CA GLY A 30 -2.80 -6.79 -5.59
C GLY A 30 -4.09 -7.23 -4.90
N GLU A 31 -4.57 -8.40 -5.31
CA GLU A 31 -5.79 -9.00 -4.78
C GLU A 31 -5.46 -9.94 -3.62
N LYS A 32 -6.19 -9.80 -2.52
CA LYS A 32 -6.08 -10.71 -1.39
C LYS A 32 -6.91 -11.96 -1.66
N PHE A 33 -6.23 -13.09 -1.85
CA PHE A 33 -6.87 -14.36 -2.09
C PHE A 33 -7.37 -15.00 -0.79
N ALA A 34 -8.56 -15.59 -0.80
CA ALA A 34 -9.01 -16.43 0.30
C ALA A 34 -8.36 -17.83 0.23
N LYS A 35 -8.08 -18.43 1.39
CA LYS A 35 -7.41 -19.76 1.44
C LYS A 35 -8.26 -20.87 0.82
N ASP A 36 -9.57 -20.70 0.82
CA ASP A 36 -10.56 -21.60 0.23
C ASP A 36 -10.75 -21.40 -1.27
N GLU A 37 -10.29 -20.27 -1.82
CA GLU A 37 -10.40 -19.95 -3.26
C GLU A 37 -9.20 -20.46 -4.06
N VAL A 38 -8.09 -20.81 -3.39
CA VAL A 38 -6.82 -21.13 -4.02
C VAL A 38 -6.38 -22.54 -3.64
N SER A 39 -5.86 -23.29 -4.62
CA SER A 39 -5.34 -24.64 -4.38
C SER A 39 -4.30 -24.64 -3.25
N PRO A 40 -4.36 -25.57 -2.27
CA PRO A 40 -3.37 -25.67 -1.20
C PRO A 40 -1.93 -25.77 -1.69
N GLU A 41 -1.73 -26.31 -2.90
CA GLU A 41 -0.42 -26.47 -3.56
C GLU A 41 0.28 -25.13 -3.86
N ILE A 42 -0.51 -24.06 -4.04
CA ILE A 42 0.00 -22.69 -4.24
C ILE A 42 0.67 -22.17 -2.96
N GLY A 43 0.35 -22.75 -1.80
CA GLY A 43 1.05 -22.51 -0.54
C GLY A 43 0.89 -21.07 -0.05
N LEU A 44 -0.34 -20.56 -0.02
CA LEU A 44 -0.65 -19.20 0.41
C LEU A 44 -0.28 -18.99 1.89
N THR A 45 0.53 -17.97 2.16
CA THR A 45 0.87 -17.52 3.51
C THR A 45 0.58 -16.03 3.67
N SER A 46 0.33 -15.60 4.89
CA SER A 46 0.07 -14.20 5.21
C SER A 46 0.81 -13.80 6.46
N GLU A 47 1.29 -12.57 6.47
CA GLU A 47 2.10 -12.01 7.54
C GLU A 47 1.59 -10.63 7.90
N GLU A 48 1.65 -10.30 9.20
CA GLU A 48 1.31 -8.99 9.73
C GLU A 48 2.53 -8.45 10.46
N LEU A 49 2.87 -7.20 10.17
CA LEU A 49 4.00 -6.49 10.75
C LEU A 49 3.53 -5.14 11.29
N PHE A 50 4.11 -4.72 12.40
CA PHE A 50 3.79 -3.46 13.07
C PHE A 50 5.10 -2.75 13.40
N PHE A 51 5.25 -1.53 12.91
CA PHE A 51 6.44 -0.72 13.13
C PHE A 51 6.05 0.57 13.86
N PRO A 52 6.57 0.84 15.06
CA PRO A 52 6.43 2.14 15.69
C PRO A 52 7.23 3.15 14.86
N VAL A 53 6.58 4.23 14.44
CA VAL A 53 7.17 5.24 13.56
C VAL A 53 6.82 6.64 14.05
N SER A 54 7.72 7.59 13.86
CA SER A 54 7.48 8.99 14.25
C SER A 54 8.01 9.98 13.23
N THR A 55 8.88 9.56 12.32
CA THR A 55 9.51 10.41 11.31
C THR A 55 9.42 9.76 9.93
N LEU A 56 10.25 10.18 8.98
CA LEU A 56 10.37 9.52 7.68
C LEU A 56 11.20 8.25 7.82
N ASP A 57 10.70 7.13 7.30
CA ASP A 57 11.41 5.85 7.37
C ASP A 57 11.04 4.92 6.21
N ILE A 58 11.97 4.06 5.80
CA ILE A 58 11.80 3.12 4.68
C ILE A 58 11.87 1.69 5.20
N PHE A 59 10.88 0.89 4.86
CA PHE A 59 10.72 -0.49 5.29
C PHE A 59 10.85 -1.43 4.10
N GLU A 60 11.92 -2.24 4.09
CA GLU A 60 12.07 -3.34 3.15
C GLU A 60 11.35 -4.57 3.69
N ILE A 61 10.27 -4.98 3.02
CA ILE A 61 9.46 -6.13 3.39
C ILE A 61 9.75 -7.27 2.43
N LYS A 62 10.18 -8.41 2.96
CA LYS A 62 10.53 -9.61 2.18
C LYS A 62 9.55 -10.73 2.46
N ALA A 63 9.07 -11.36 1.39
CA ALA A 63 8.34 -12.61 1.49
C ALA A 63 9.27 -13.73 2.00
N LYS A 64 8.77 -14.55 2.92
CA LYS A 64 9.54 -15.68 3.45
C LYS A 64 9.83 -16.71 2.36
N GLU A 65 10.96 -17.39 2.50
CA GLU A 65 11.34 -18.54 1.65
C GLU A 65 11.38 -18.21 0.14
N GLY A 66 11.62 -16.94 -0.23
CA GLY A 66 11.62 -16.52 -1.64
C GLY A 66 10.26 -16.61 -2.32
N ARG A 67 9.18 -16.65 -1.54
CA ARG A 67 7.80 -16.64 -2.05
C ARG A 67 7.49 -15.35 -2.80
N ILE A 68 6.51 -15.43 -3.66
CA ILE A 68 6.06 -14.33 -4.50
C ILE A 68 4.95 -13.58 -3.75
N ILE A 69 5.08 -12.25 -3.63
CA ILE A 69 4.07 -11.37 -3.05
C ILE A 69 2.85 -11.34 -3.98
N THR A 70 1.69 -11.69 -3.43
CA THR A 70 0.40 -11.68 -4.12
C THR A 70 -0.46 -10.48 -3.73
N SER A 71 -0.33 -10.02 -2.49
CA SER A 71 -1.00 -8.81 -2.00
C SER A 71 -0.20 -8.13 -0.90
N LEU A 72 -0.27 -6.80 -0.85
CA LEU A 72 0.25 -5.97 0.24
C LEU A 72 -0.83 -4.98 0.66
N ILE A 73 -0.97 -4.78 1.96
CA ILE A 73 -1.68 -3.63 2.53
C ILE A 73 -0.69 -2.93 3.44
N ALA A 74 -0.54 -1.62 3.28
CA ALA A 74 0.27 -0.79 4.16
C ALA A 74 -0.58 0.37 4.66
N ALA A 75 -0.55 0.66 5.97
CA ALA A 75 -1.42 1.66 6.57
C ALA A 75 -0.80 2.34 7.80
N SER A 76 -1.03 3.64 7.92
CA SER A 76 -0.82 4.44 9.12
C SER A 76 -2.02 4.26 10.05
N ILE A 77 -1.84 3.56 11.18
CA ILE A 77 -2.94 3.19 12.08
C ILE A 77 -3.62 4.42 12.68
N HIS A 78 -2.82 5.37 13.18
CA HIS A 78 -3.33 6.57 13.83
C HIS A 78 -3.53 7.74 12.86
N MET A 79 -3.34 7.49 11.56
CA MET A 79 -3.45 8.49 10.49
C MET A 79 -2.55 9.72 10.71
N GLN A 80 -1.41 9.54 11.36
CA GLN A 80 -0.46 10.61 11.64
C GLN A 80 0.63 10.75 10.56
N GLY A 81 0.58 9.90 9.54
CA GLY A 81 1.50 9.95 8.43
C GLY A 81 0.93 9.33 7.16
N TYR A 82 1.82 9.29 6.18
CA TYR A 82 1.52 8.89 4.82
C TYR A 82 2.34 7.67 4.46
N VAL A 83 1.78 6.84 3.60
CA VAL A 83 2.35 5.56 3.19
C VAL A 83 2.43 5.53 1.68
N SER A 84 3.56 5.10 1.14
CA SER A 84 3.75 4.88 -0.29
C SER A 84 4.63 3.68 -0.55
N VAL A 85 4.52 3.10 -1.73
CA VAL A 85 5.42 2.04 -2.19
C VAL A 85 6.44 2.67 -3.13
N LEU A 86 7.72 2.51 -2.80
CA LEU A 86 8.82 3.10 -3.58
C LEU A 86 9.24 2.18 -4.72
N THR A 87 9.51 0.92 -4.39
CA THR A 87 9.99 -0.09 -5.31
C THR A 87 9.42 -1.46 -4.94
N GLY A 88 9.43 -2.39 -5.88
CA GLY A 88 8.92 -3.73 -5.66
C GLY A 88 7.48 -3.91 -6.15
N GLY A 89 6.79 -4.89 -5.57
CA GLY A 89 5.35 -5.06 -5.76
C GLY A 89 4.89 -6.50 -5.92
N ILE A 90 3.73 -6.62 -6.56
CA ILE A 90 3.11 -7.90 -6.85
C ILE A 90 3.97 -8.67 -7.84
N ASN A 91 4.00 -9.99 -7.69
CA ASN A 91 4.85 -10.89 -8.46
C ASN A 91 6.37 -10.72 -8.19
N GLN A 92 6.73 -10.05 -7.10
CA GLN A 92 8.12 -9.91 -6.63
C GLN A 92 8.29 -10.55 -5.25
N THR A 93 9.53 -10.70 -4.78
CA THR A 93 9.83 -11.30 -3.47
C THR A 93 10.03 -10.26 -2.36
N SER A 94 10.16 -8.99 -2.73
CA SER A 94 10.33 -7.87 -1.81
C SER A 94 9.60 -6.61 -2.27
N ILE A 95 9.32 -5.74 -1.32
CA ILE A 95 8.72 -4.43 -1.55
C ILE A 95 9.25 -3.42 -0.55
N GLU A 96 9.51 -2.20 -1.01
CA GLU A 96 9.92 -1.08 -0.18
C GLU A 96 8.75 -0.14 0.08
N VAL A 97 8.42 0.04 1.35
CA VAL A 97 7.34 0.91 1.81
C VAL A 97 7.95 2.12 2.51
N LEU A 98 7.62 3.31 2.04
CA LEU A 98 7.96 4.56 2.69
C LEU A 98 6.82 4.98 3.63
N TYR A 99 7.17 5.28 4.87
CA TYR A 99 6.33 6.03 5.78
C TYR A 99 6.87 7.46 5.94
N MET A 100 5.98 8.45 5.93
CA MET A 100 6.31 9.84 6.15
C MET A 100 5.34 10.47 7.14
N SER A 101 5.83 10.86 8.32
CA SER A 101 5.00 11.55 9.32
C SER A 101 4.53 12.92 8.82
N LYS A 102 3.27 13.27 9.13
CA LYS A 102 2.68 14.57 8.78
C LYS A 102 3.15 15.69 9.71
N TYR A 103 3.29 15.39 11.01
CA TYR A 103 3.61 16.37 12.07
C TYR A 103 4.61 15.85 13.10
N LEU A 104 5.42 14.85 12.76
CA LEU A 104 6.35 14.16 13.67
C LEU A 104 5.67 13.52 14.89
N PHE A 105 4.35 13.29 14.80
CA PHE A 105 3.64 12.57 15.84
C PHE A 105 3.93 11.07 15.76
N PRO A 106 4.01 10.39 16.91
CA PRO A 106 4.10 8.94 16.96
C PRO A 106 2.90 8.29 16.25
N ASP A 107 3.19 7.22 15.53
CA ASP A 107 2.23 6.38 14.83
C ASP A 107 2.71 4.92 14.81
N VAL A 108 1.91 4.06 14.21
CA VAL A 108 2.23 2.68 13.91
C VAL A 108 1.96 2.44 12.44
N LEU A 109 2.99 2.04 11.71
CA LEU A 109 2.85 1.51 10.36
C LEU A 109 2.45 0.04 10.48
N TYR A 110 1.26 -0.28 9.98
CA TYR A 110 0.77 -1.63 9.79
C TYR A 110 1.09 -2.10 8.38
N ILE A 111 1.62 -3.31 8.25
CA ILE A 111 1.81 -3.97 6.97
C ILE A 111 1.21 -5.37 7.06
N TYR A 112 0.29 -5.67 6.15
CA TYR A 112 -0.15 -7.03 5.85
C TYR A 112 0.42 -7.44 4.51
N MET A 113 1.05 -8.60 4.45
CA MET A 113 1.58 -9.15 3.21
C MET A 113 1.02 -10.56 3.03
N GLN A 114 0.54 -10.85 1.83
CA GLN A 114 0.21 -12.20 1.40
C GLN A 114 1.21 -12.63 0.32
N SER A 115 1.69 -13.86 0.44
CA SER A 115 2.63 -14.44 -0.53
C SER A 115 2.34 -15.91 -0.80
N ALA A 116 2.79 -16.39 -1.96
CA ALA A 116 2.56 -17.74 -2.43
C ALA A 116 3.84 -18.34 -3.03
N ARG A 117 3.93 -19.66 -3.11
CA ARG A 117 5.06 -20.34 -3.78
C ARG A 117 4.98 -20.21 -5.30
N GLN A 118 3.76 -20.10 -5.82
CA GLN A 118 3.47 -19.90 -7.23
C GLN A 118 2.39 -18.82 -7.34
N PHE A 119 2.46 -17.95 -8.34
CA PHE A 119 1.44 -16.94 -8.52
C PHE A 119 0.11 -17.61 -8.90
N PRO A 120 -1.02 -17.32 -8.22
CA PRO A 120 -2.31 -17.84 -8.62
C PRO A 120 -2.65 -17.39 -10.05
N SER A 121 -2.98 -18.31 -10.95
CA SER A 121 -3.31 -18.01 -12.35
C SER A 121 -4.69 -17.35 -12.54
N ILE A 122 -5.44 -17.13 -11.46
CA ILE A 122 -6.64 -16.28 -11.45
C ILE A 122 -6.16 -14.87 -11.13
N VAL A 123 -5.82 -14.12 -12.18
CA VAL A 123 -5.52 -12.69 -12.08
C VAL A 123 -6.62 -11.99 -12.85
N LYS A 124 -7.68 -11.55 -12.16
CA LYS A 124 -8.33 -10.32 -12.64
C LYS A 124 -7.28 -9.23 -12.49
N GLU A 125 -7.13 -8.43 -13.54
CA GLU A 125 -6.09 -7.43 -13.73
C GLU A 125 -5.58 -6.79 -12.43
N ASN A 126 -4.27 -6.53 -12.36
CA ASN A 126 -3.67 -5.62 -11.38
C ASN A 126 -4.31 -4.23 -11.50
N ALA A 127 -5.54 -4.09 -11.02
CA ALA A 127 -6.05 -2.84 -10.56
C ALA A 127 -5.23 -2.59 -9.30
N VAL A 128 -4.23 -1.72 -9.42
CA VAL A 128 -4.02 -0.78 -8.33
C VAL A 128 -5.38 -0.10 -8.20
N GLU A 129 -6.25 -0.66 -7.36
CA GLU A 129 -7.43 0.03 -6.89
C GLU A 129 -6.84 1.14 -6.02
N ASN A 130 -6.39 2.22 -6.67
CA ASN A 130 -6.45 3.56 -6.14
C ASN A 130 -7.93 3.77 -5.87
N SER A 131 -8.39 3.17 -4.79
CA SER A 131 -9.75 3.23 -4.33
C SER A 131 -9.88 4.58 -3.66
N VAL A 132 -9.83 5.61 -4.51
CA VAL A 132 -10.27 6.97 -4.20
C VAL A 132 -11.71 6.92 -3.65
N ASP A 133 -12.46 5.82 -3.90
CA ASP A 133 -13.81 5.57 -3.39
C ASP A 133 -13.95 4.48 -2.29
N ALA A 134 -12.89 3.82 -1.83
CA ALA A 134 -12.98 2.99 -0.61
C ALA A 134 -12.92 3.91 0.61
N SER A 135 -13.99 4.69 0.81
CA SER A 135 -14.25 5.61 1.93
C SER A 135 -13.03 5.83 2.82
N LEU A 136 -12.16 6.76 2.42
CA LEU A 136 -10.98 7.14 3.19
C LEU A 136 -11.38 7.21 4.68
N PRO A 137 -10.63 6.54 5.58
CA PRO A 137 -10.94 6.57 6.99
C PRO A 137 -11.15 8.02 7.43
N LYS A 138 -12.35 8.39 7.88
CA LYS A 138 -12.59 9.72 8.45
C LYS A 138 -12.00 9.84 9.86
N ARG A 139 -11.52 8.73 10.42
CA ARG A 139 -10.94 8.59 11.76
C ARG A 139 -9.91 7.45 11.76
N PRO A 140 -9.00 7.43 12.76
CA PRO A 140 -8.13 6.29 13.01
C PRO A 140 -8.91 4.96 13.03
N TRP A 141 -8.34 3.96 12.37
CA TRP A 141 -8.90 2.62 12.33
C TRP A 141 -8.31 1.74 13.41
N THR A 142 -9.16 0.93 14.03
CA THR A 142 -8.69 -0.21 14.81
C THR A 142 -8.14 -1.30 13.87
N ILE A 143 -7.29 -2.18 14.39
CA ILE A 143 -6.77 -3.34 13.63
C ILE A 143 -7.92 -4.20 13.08
N TRP A 144 -9.01 -4.34 13.84
CA TRP A 144 -10.18 -5.09 13.39
C TRP A 144 -10.89 -4.42 12.21
N GLU A 145 -10.99 -3.10 12.21
CA GLU A 145 -11.57 -2.33 11.12
C GLU A 145 -10.71 -2.39 9.87
N MET A 146 -9.38 -2.30 10.00
CA MET A 146 -8.47 -2.55 8.88
C MET A 146 -8.69 -3.95 8.30
N ARG A 147 -8.65 -4.98 9.15
CA ARG A 147 -8.86 -6.36 8.71
C ARG A 147 -10.23 -6.57 8.06
N ALA A 148 -11.26 -5.86 8.51
CA ALA A 148 -12.61 -5.95 7.94
C ALA A 148 -12.74 -5.19 6.62
N ALA A 149 -12.17 -3.98 6.51
CA ALA A 149 -12.17 -3.18 5.30
C ALA A 149 -11.43 -3.86 4.15
N PHE A 150 -10.35 -4.57 4.48
CA PHE A 150 -9.51 -5.31 3.53
C PHE A 150 -9.85 -6.81 3.45
N ARG A 151 -11.02 -7.22 3.94
CA ARG A 151 -11.59 -8.52 3.57
C ARG A 151 -12.37 -8.32 2.28
N HIS A 152 -12.12 -9.19 1.30
CA HIS A 152 -12.88 -9.25 0.06
C HIS A 152 -14.38 -9.19 0.39
N LYS A 153 -15.07 -8.16 -0.09
CA LYS A 153 -16.52 -8.29 -0.25
C LYS A 153 -16.70 -9.28 -1.39
N LYS A 154 -17.35 -10.41 -1.11
CA LYS A 154 -17.82 -11.30 -2.15
C LYS A 154 -18.67 -10.45 -3.12
N PRO A 155 -18.46 -10.53 -4.45
CA PRO A 155 -19.40 -9.95 -5.40
C PRO A 155 -20.79 -10.55 -5.23
#